data_AF-A0A2T8F6T0-F1
#
_entry.id   AF-A0A2T8F6T0-F1
#
_cell.length_a   1.000
_cell.length_b   1.000
_cell.length_c   1.000
_cell.angle_alpha   90.00
_cell.angle_beta   90.00
_cell.angle_gamma   90.00
#
_symmetry.space_group_name_H-M   'P 1'
#
loop_
_entity.id
_entity.type
_entity.pdbx_description
1 polymer ?
#
loop_
_entity_poly.entity_id
_entity_poly.type
_entity_poly.pdbx_seq_one_letter_code
_entity_poly.pdbx_strand_id
1 'polypeptide(L)'
;MDLGSIGKAVKAVTGAPTLYQAARKAGASHADAADVMAASATALSVAAARNDGTPGRQNAMRHFIWQAYLAGRHGLEVAQAVAAAQEDGRNAPVDSRIDEQNNAVGQRYGVAQAAEIREGSMRAALDRLADVAAEKWEAGELVWIRGR
;
A
#
# COMPACT_ATOMS: atom_id res chain seq x y z
N MET A 1 -7.95 -25.56 1.29
CA MET A 1 -7.04 -24.43 1.57
C MET A 1 -5.92 -24.50 0.56
N ASP A 2 -5.80 -23.49 -0.30
CA ASP A 2 -4.77 -23.41 -1.33
C ASP A 2 -3.41 -23.03 -0.71
N LEU A 3 -2.39 -23.83 -0.96
CA LEU A 3 -1.01 -23.61 -0.53
C LEU A 3 -0.46 -22.26 -1.05
N GLY A 4 -0.97 -21.76 -2.17
CA GLY A 4 -0.64 -20.43 -2.71
C GLY A 4 -1.14 -19.26 -1.86
N SER A 5 -2.26 -19.43 -1.16
CA SER A 5 -2.80 -18.41 -0.24
C SER A 5 -2.00 -18.34 1.07
N ILE A 6 -1.45 -19.46 1.53
CA ILE A 6 -0.59 -19.54 2.72
C ILE A 6 0.76 -18.86 2.43
N GLY A 7 1.35 -19.07 1.25
CA GLY A 7 2.60 -18.41 0.87
C GLY A 7 2.51 -16.87 0.77
N LYS A 8 1.37 -16.35 0.28
CA LYS A 8 1.12 -14.90 0.22
C LYS A 8 0.86 -14.29 1.61
N ALA A 9 0.12 -15.00 2.46
CA ALA A 9 -0.14 -14.57 3.84
C ALA A 9 1.14 -14.60 4.70
N VAL A 10 1.99 -15.62 4.53
CA VAL A 10 3.28 -15.73 5.23
C VAL A 10 4.25 -14.63 4.79
N LYS A 11 4.31 -14.28 3.49
CA LYS A 11 5.13 -13.13 3.01
C LYS A 11 4.66 -11.79 3.59
N ALA A 12 3.36 -11.60 3.78
CA ALA A 12 2.82 -10.40 4.42
C ALA A 12 3.16 -10.32 5.93
N VAL A 13 3.29 -11.48 6.60
CA VAL A 13 3.68 -11.55 8.02
C VAL A 13 5.19 -11.41 8.23
N THR A 14 6.03 -11.88 7.30
CA THR A 14 7.50 -11.76 7.41
C THR A 14 8.03 -10.34 7.23
N GLY A 15 7.30 -9.44 6.57
CA GLY A 15 7.66 -8.02 6.46
C GLY A 15 7.24 -7.17 7.67
N ALA A 16 6.44 -7.70 8.60
CA ALA A 16 5.86 -6.90 9.67
C ALA A 16 6.89 -6.23 10.61
N PRO A 17 7.97 -6.91 11.05
CA PRO A 17 9.00 -6.26 11.85
C PRO A 17 9.76 -5.18 11.08
N THR A 18 10.00 -5.36 9.78
CA THR A 18 10.78 -4.41 8.97
C THR A 18 9.99 -3.13 8.70
N LEU A 19 8.70 -3.21 8.38
CA LEU A 19 7.86 -2.03 8.16
C LEU A 19 7.69 -1.19 9.44
N TYR A 20 7.48 -1.85 10.59
CA TYR A 20 7.40 -1.17 11.87
C TYR A 20 8.69 -0.39 12.17
N GLN A 21 9.85 -1.04 12.01
CA GLN A 21 11.14 -0.40 12.27
C GLN A 21 11.45 0.70 11.26
N ALA A 22 11.05 0.56 10.00
CA ALA A 22 11.20 1.60 9.00
C ALA A 22 10.40 2.86 9.36
N ALA A 23 9.13 2.69 9.77
CA ALA A 23 8.30 3.79 10.24
C ALA A 23 8.92 4.48 11.48
N ARG A 24 9.40 3.70 12.45
CA ARG A 24 10.05 4.23 13.66
C ARG A 24 11.33 5.01 13.33
N LYS A 25 12.17 4.49 12.43
CA LYS A 25 13.39 5.17 11.98
C LYS A 25 13.09 6.47 11.23
N ALA A 26 11.95 6.54 10.55
CA ALA A 26 11.45 7.75 9.90
C ALA A 26 10.73 8.73 10.87
N GLY A 27 10.76 8.46 12.19
CA GLY A 27 10.23 9.38 13.20
C GLY A 27 8.77 9.15 13.62
N ALA A 28 8.07 8.17 13.04
CA ALA A 28 6.71 7.81 13.47
C ALA A 28 6.71 7.37 14.93
N SER A 29 5.67 7.67 15.72
CA SER A 29 5.54 7.18 17.10
C SER A 29 5.34 5.64 17.16
N HIS A 30 5.32 5.04 18.35
CA HIS A 30 5.00 3.61 18.48
C HIS A 30 3.55 3.31 18.03
N ALA A 31 2.63 4.23 18.33
CA ALA A 31 1.23 4.11 17.91
C ALA A 31 1.09 4.26 16.39
N ASP A 32 1.77 5.24 15.80
CA ASP A 32 1.75 5.45 14.34
C ASP A 32 2.40 4.29 13.59
N ALA A 33 3.49 3.73 14.11
CA ALA A 33 4.11 2.55 13.52
C ALA A 33 3.20 1.30 13.63
N ALA A 34 2.40 1.17 14.69
CA ALA A 34 1.38 0.14 14.79
C ALA A 34 0.21 0.38 13.80
N ASP A 35 -0.17 1.64 13.60
CA ASP A 35 -1.16 2.05 12.60
C ASP A 35 -0.68 1.74 11.17
N VAL A 36 0.60 1.97 10.84
CA VAL A 36 1.22 1.53 9.57
C VAL A 36 1.04 0.03 9.35
N MET A 37 1.27 -0.78 10.39
CA MET A 37 1.11 -2.23 10.32
C MET A 37 -0.35 -2.64 10.06
N ALA A 38 -1.29 -2.04 10.79
CA ALA A 38 -2.71 -2.29 10.60
C ALA A 38 -3.20 -1.83 9.21
N ALA A 39 -2.70 -0.69 8.71
CA ALA A 39 -3.01 -0.17 7.39
C ALA A 39 -2.51 -1.09 6.28
N SER A 40 -1.32 -1.69 6.45
CA SER A 40 -0.74 -2.63 5.50
C SER A 40 -1.61 -3.87 5.31
N ALA A 41 -2.10 -4.45 6.41
CA ALA A 41 -3.04 -5.58 6.37
C ALA A 41 -4.40 -5.18 5.80
N THR A 42 -4.92 -4.02 6.21
CA THR A 42 -6.26 -3.56 5.80
C THR A 42 -6.30 -3.18 4.32
N ALA A 43 -5.26 -2.53 3.79
CA ALA A 43 -5.16 -2.19 2.37
C ALA A 43 -5.14 -3.45 1.49
N LEU A 44 -4.49 -4.53 1.94
CA LEU A 44 -4.54 -5.82 1.25
C LEU A 44 -5.97 -6.38 1.21
N SER A 45 -6.69 -6.37 2.34
CA SER A 45 -8.08 -6.84 2.41
C SER A 45 -9.02 -6.01 1.56
N VAL A 46 -8.90 -4.68 1.60
CA VAL A 46 -9.73 -3.74 0.81
C VAL A 46 -9.48 -3.93 -0.68
N ALA A 47 -8.22 -3.99 -1.12
CA ALA A 47 -7.90 -4.24 -2.53
C ALA A 47 -8.38 -5.62 -3.00
N ALA A 48 -8.29 -6.65 -2.15
CA ALA A 48 -8.79 -7.98 -2.47
C ALA A 48 -10.31 -8.02 -2.67
N ALA A 49 -11.08 -7.28 -1.87
CA ALA A 49 -12.53 -7.20 -2.00
C ALA A 49 -12.99 -6.50 -3.30
N ARG A 50 -12.11 -5.71 -3.93
CA ARG A 50 -12.36 -5.00 -5.20
C ARG A 50 -11.77 -5.70 -6.42
N ASN A 51 -11.20 -6.89 -6.25
CA ASN A 51 -10.62 -7.64 -7.35
C ASN A 51 -11.72 -8.20 -8.27
N ASP A 52 -11.62 -7.90 -9.56
CA ASP A 52 -12.53 -8.36 -10.62
C ASP A 52 -11.89 -9.43 -11.53
N GLY A 53 -10.68 -9.88 -11.20
CA GLY A 53 -9.92 -10.86 -11.99
C GLY A 53 -9.02 -10.22 -13.05
N THR A 54 -9.06 -8.89 -13.22
CA THR A 54 -8.13 -8.19 -14.12
C THR A 54 -6.69 -8.36 -13.64
N PRO A 55 -5.78 -8.88 -14.48
CA PRO A 55 -4.39 -9.08 -14.10
C PRO A 55 -3.74 -7.79 -13.61
N GLY A 56 -3.11 -7.86 -12.43
CA GLY A 56 -2.36 -6.75 -11.85
C GLY A 56 -3.16 -5.67 -11.13
N ARG A 57 -4.46 -5.55 -11.43
CA ARG A 57 -5.34 -4.51 -10.88
C ARG A 57 -5.33 -4.48 -9.36
N GLN A 58 -5.53 -5.65 -8.74
CA GLN A 58 -5.49 -5.78 -7.28
C GLN A 58 -4.17 -5.26 -6.68
N ASN A 59 -3.03 -5.61 -7.28
CA ASN A 59 -1.72 -5.23 -6.76
C ASN A 59 -1.50 -3.71 -6.91
N ALA A 60 -1.81 -3.17 -8.09
CA ALA A 60 -1.70 -1.74 -8.36
C ALA A 60 -2.56 -0.89 -7.41
N MET A 61 -3.83 -1.28 -7.23
CA MET A 61 -4.74 -0.64 -6.28
C MET A 61 -4.22 -0.75 -4.85
N ARG A 62 -3.73 -1.93 -4.41
CA ARG A 62 -3.16 -2.11 -3.07
C ARG A 62 -2.02 -1.13 -2.81
N HIS A 63 -1.08 -1.01 -3.75
CA HIS A 63 0.06 -0.10 -3.64
C HIS A 63 -0.37 1.36 -3.53
N PHE A 64 -1.29 1.79 -4.39
CA PHE A 64 -1.87 3.12 -4.33
C PHE A 64 -2.55 3.40 -2.98
N ILE A 65 -3.51 2.56 -2.58
CA ILE A 65 -4.32 2.73 -1.36
C ILE A 65 -3.42 2.83 -0.13
N TRP A 66 -2.48 1.89 -0.02
CA TRP A 66 -1.57 1.82 1.12
C TRP A 66 -0.71 3.08 1.23
N GLN A 67 -0.08 3.48 0.13
CA GLN A 67 0.83 4.63 0.15
C GLN A 67 0.12 5.98 0.24
N ALA A 68 -1.08 6.11 -0.30
CA ALA A 68 -1.92 7.28 -0.10
C ALA A 68 -2.29 7.45 1.38
N TYR A 69 -2.73 6.37 2.03
CA TYR A 69 -3.06 6.41 3.45
C TYR A 69 -1.85 6.79 4.31
N LEU A 70 -0.71 6.12 4.11
CA LEU A 70 0.50 6.41 4.89
C LEU A 70 0.98 7.86 4.70
N ALA A 71 1.01 8.34 3.46
CA ALA A 71 1.48 9.70 3.18
C ALA A 71 0.54 10.77 3.74
N GLY A 72 -0.78 10.58 3.63
CA GLY A 72 -1.76 11.53 4.18
C GLY A 72 -1.82 11.50 5.71
N ARG A 73 -1.76 10.29 6.31
CA ARG A 73 -1.90 10.12 7.75
C ARG A 73 -0.62 10.45 8.50
N HIS A 74 0.52 9.93 8.03
CA HIS A 74 1.79 9.91 8.76
C HIS A 74 2.89 10.75 8.10
N GLY A 75 2.62 11.32 6.93
CA GLY A 75 3.57 12.12 6.17
C GLY A 75 4.37 11.32 5.14
N LEU A 76 4.93 12.05 4.19
CA LEU A 76 5.62 11.47 3.03
C LEU A 76 6.86 10.66 3.42
N GLU A 77 7.64 11.14 4.38
CA GLU A 77 8.88 10.49 4.83
C GLU A 77 8.62 9.08 5.38
N VAL A 78 7.59 8.92 6.21
CA VAL A 78 7.17 7.62 6.74
C VAL A 78 6.71 6.70 5.62
N ALA A 79 5.88 7.20 4.70
CA ALA A 79 5.39 6.42 3.57
C ALA A 79 6.52 5.88 2.68
N GLN A 80 7.51 6.74 2.37
CA GLN A 80 8.67 6.40 1.56
C GLN A 80 9.60 5.40 2.26
N ALA A 81 9.89 5.59 3.55
CA ALA A 81 10.71 4.66 4.32
C ALA A 81 10.07 3.26 4.39
N VAL A 82 8.76 3.20 4.58
CA VAL A 82 7.99 1.95 4.61
C VAL A 82 7.95 1.29 3.23
N ALA A 83 7.79 2.08 2.15
CA ALA A 83 7.87 1.55 0.79
C ALA A 83 9.23 0.92 0.49
N ALA A 84 10.33 1.59 0.85
CA ALA A 84 11.69 1.07 0.67
C ALA A 84 11.91 -0.24 1.45
N ALA A 85 11.46 -0.31 2.70
CA ALA A 85 11.59 -1.51 3.53
C ALA A 85 10.78 -2.71 3.01
N GLN A 86 9.68 -2.46 2.27
CA GLN A 86 8.90 -3.50 1.60
C GLN A 86 9.63 -4.06 0.37
N GLU A 87 10.44 -3.26 -0.32
CA GLU A 87 11.23 -3.69 -1.48
C GLU A 87 12.50 -4.44 -1.06
N ASP A 88 13.16 -4.04 0.03
CA ASP A 88 14.33 -4.76 0.58
C ASP A 88 14.03 -6.23 0.95
N GLY A 89 12.75 -6.56 1.18
CA GLY A 89 12.27 -7.92 1.42
C GLY A 89 12.03 -8.76 0.15
N ARG A 90 12.16 -8.20 -1.06
CA ARG A 90 11.79 -8.83 -2.33
C ARG A 90 12.98 -8.93 -3.31
N ASN A 91 13.40 -10.17 -3.63
CA ASN A 91 14.50 -10.45 -4.58
C ASN A 91 14.12 -10.35 -6.09
N ALA A 92 13.22 -9.44 -6.51
CA ALA A 92 12.73 -9.37 -7.90
C ALA A 92 12.67 -7.93 -8.46
N PRO A 93 13.64 -7.51 -9.31
CA PRO A 93 13.82 -6.09 -9.69
C PRO A 93 12.89 -5.52 -10.78
N VAL A 94 12.13 -6.32 -11.53
CA VAL A 94 11.20 -5.80 -12.56
C VAL A 94 9.84 -5.45 -11.97
N ASP A 95 9.36 -6.26 -11.01
CA ASP A 95 8.10 -6.01 -10.30
C ASP A 95 8.21 -4.77 -9.40
N SER A 96 9.42 -4.40 -8.96
CA SER A 96 9.64 -3.26 -8.06
C SER A 96 9.31 -1.91 -8.71
N ARG A 97 9.65 -1.71 -10.00
CA ARG A 97 9.43 -0.40 -10.67
C ARG A 97 7.95 -0.06 -10.85
N ILE A 98 7.11 -1.06 -11.08
CA ILE A 98 5.64 -0.88 -11.20
C ILE A 98 5.05 -0.56 -9.84
N ASP A 99 5.46 -1.32 -8.82
CA ASP A 99 5.06 -1.08 -7.43
C ASP A 99 5.49 0.33 -6.98
N GLU A 100 6.71 0.77 -7.30
CA GLU A 100 7.23 2.12 -7.07
C GLU A 100 6.39 3.21 -7.74
N GLN A 101 5.96 3.01 -8.99
CA GLN A 101 5.11 3.97 -9.70
C GLN A 101 3.74 4.11 -9.04
N ASN A 102 3.09 2.98 -8.73
CA ASN A 102 1.80 2.98 -8.04
C ASN A 102 1.91 3.56 -6.62
N ASN A 103 3.00 3.27 -5.92
CA ASN A 103 3.35 3.88 -4.63
C ASN A 103 3.48 5.40 -4.75
N ALA A 104 4.20 5.91 -5.76
CA ALA A 104 4.40 7.35 -5.97
C ALA A 104 3.09 8.09 -6.33
N VAL A 105 2.20 7.46 -7.10
CA VAL A 105 0.85 8.00 -7.35
C VAL A 105 0.07 8.08 -6.03
N GLY A 106 0.11 7.02 -5.21
CA GLY A 106 -0.49 7.00 -3.89
C GLY A 106 0.05 8.10 -2.99
N GLN A 107 1.37 8.22 -2.84
CA GLN A 107 2.03 9.23 -2.02
C GLN A 107 1.61 10.66 -2.38
N ARG A 108 1.63 11.00 -3.68
CA ARG A 108 1.21 12.33 -4.15
C ARG A 108 -0.24 12.64 -3.81
N TYR A 109 -1.13 11.67 -4.04
CA TYR A 109 -2.55 11.82 -3.67
C TYR A 109 -2.71 11.98 -2.16
N GLY A 110 -2.02 11.13 -1.38
CA GLY A 110 -2.07 11.14 0.07
C GLY A 110 -1.65 12.48 0.69
N VAL A 111 -0.54 13.04 0.22
CA VAL A 111 -0.09 14.38 0.65
C VAL A 111 -1.12 15.45 0.28
N ALA A 112 -1.66 15.39 -0.93
CA ALA A 112 -2.63 16.38 -1.41
C ALA A 112 -3.99 16.31 -0.68
N GLN A 113 -4.34 15.17 -0.09
CA GLN A 113 -5.64 14.92 0.55
C GLN A 113 -5.48 14.54 2.03
N ALA A 114 -4.42 15.05 2.67
CA ALA A 114 -4.04 14.66 4.01
C ALA A 114 -5.11 14.99 5.06
N ALA A 115 -5.86 16.08 4.88
CA ALA A 115 -6.94 16.47 5.79
C ALA A 115 -8.05 15.41 5.78
N GLU A 116 -8.54 15.07 4.58
CA GLU A 116 -9.64 14.12 4.36
C GLU A 116 -9.26 12.67 4.75
N ILE A 117 -7.99 12.30 4.59
CA ILE A 117 -7.47 10.99 5.00
C ILE A 117 -7.37 10.87 6.53
N ARG A 118 -7.10 11.98 7.23
CA ARG A 118 -6.99 11.98 8.70
C ARG A 118 -8.35 11.91 9.39
N GLU A 119 -9.43 12.17 8.68
CA GLU A 119 -10.79 12.14 9.19
C GLU A 119 -11.39 10.73 9.23
N GLY A 120 -11.94 10.39 10.38
CA GLY A 120 -12.64 9.12 10.61
C GLY A 120 -11.72 7.95 10.89
N SER A 121 -12.22 6.74 10.64
CA SER A 121 -11.47 5.49 10.89
C SER A 121 -10.56 5.14 9.72
N MET A 122 -9.47 4.40 10.00
CA MET A 122 -8.60 3.84 8.97
C MET A 122 -9.39 3.08 7.90
N ARG A 123 -10.34 2.24 8.32
CA ARG A 123 -11.13 1.43 7.38
C ARG A 123 -11.93 2.31 6.42
N ALA A 124 -12.62 3.34 6.94
CA ALA A 124 -13.39 4.26 6.11
C ALA A 124 -12.49 5.04 5.14
N ALA A 125 -11.30 5.47 5.58
CA ALA A 125 -10.34 6.14 4.70
C ALA A 125 -9.83 5.20 3.59
N LEU A 126 -9.50 3.96 3.92
CA LEU A 126 -9.02 2.97 2.94
C LEU A 126 -10.11 2.56 1.95
N ASP A 127 -11.38 2.44 2.38
CA ASP A 127 -12.51 2.16 1.48
C ASP A 127 -12.72 3.32 0.49
N ARG A 128 -12.65 4.58 0.94
CA ARG A 128 -12.69 5.77 0.03
C ARG A 128 -11.51 5.77 -0.95
N LEU A 129 -10.31 5.48 -0.47
CA LEU A 129 -9.12 5.39 -1.31
C LEU A 129 -9.24 4.26 -2.35
N ALA A 130 -10.00 3.21 -2.07
CA ALA A 130 -10.25 2.14 -3.03
C ALA A 130 -11.13 2.58 -4.21
N ASP A 131 -12.08 3.48 -3.98
CA ASP A 131 -12.87 4.11 -5.05
C ASP A 131 -11.96 4.95 -5.95
N VAL A 132 -11.11 5.80 -5.35
CA VAL A 132 -10.11 6.59 -6.07
C VAL A 132 -9.12 5.69 -6.82
N ALA A 133 -8.68 4.59 -6.22
CA ALA A 133 -7.79 3.63 -6.86
C ALA A 133 -8.42 3.03 -8.11
N ALA A 134 -9.73 2.75 -8.07
CA ALA A 134 -10.46 2.25 -9.23
C ALA A 134 -10.52 3.31 -10.33
N GLU A 135 -10.85 4.56 -10.01
CA GLU A 135 -10.86 5.67 -10.97
C GLU A 135 -9.48 5.86 -11.64
N LYS A 136 -8.41 5.82 -10.85
CA LYS A 136 -7.03 5.93 -11.35
C LYS A 136 -6.59 4.75 -12.20
N TRP A 137 -7.08 3.55 -11.90
CA TRP A 137 -6.87 2.38 -12.74
C TRP A 137 -7.55 2.56 -14.10
N GLU A 138 -8.83 2.95 -14.12
CA GLU A 138 -9.57 3.19 -15.38
C GLU A 138 -8.96 4.32 -16.21
N ALA A 139 -8.40 5.34 -15.54
CA ALA A 139 -7.68 6.44 -16.20
C ALA A 139 -6.26 6.05 -16.70
N GLY A 140 -5.78 4.84 -16.41
CA GLY A 140 -4.44 4.38 -16.78
C GLY A 140 -3.30 5.04 -15.96
N GLU A 141 -3.62 5.71 -14.86
CA GLU A 141 -2.63 6.27 -13.94
C GLU A 141 -1.96 5.19 -13.07
N LEU A 142 -2.70 4.13 -12.75
CA LEU A 142 -2.16 2.93 -12.11
C LEU A 142 -1.76 1.91 -13.16
N VAL A 143 -0.57 1.35 -13.01
CA VAL A 143 0.08 0.55 -14.05
C VAL A 143 0.31 -0.89 -13.62
N TRP A 144 0.34 -1.76 -14.62
CA TRP A 144 0.75 -3.16 -14.54
C TRP A 144 1.37 -3.56 -15.88
N ILE A 145 2.37 -4.45 -15.85
CA ILE A 145 2.93 -5.05 -17.06
C ILE A 145 2.42 -6.49 -17.15
N ARG A 146 1.81 -6.86 -18.29
CA ARG A 146 1.58 -8.27 -18.63
C ARG A 146 2.94 -8.97 -18.65
N GLY A 147 3.12 -9.96 -17.76
CA GLY A 147 4.24 -10.88 -17.85
C GLY A 147 4.39 -11.35 -19.30
N ARG A 148 5.61 -11.24 -19.84
CA ARG A 148 5.94 -11.79 -21.15
C ARG A 148 5.80 -13.30 -21.12
#